data_AF-A0A925DZA0-F1
#
_entry.id   AF-A0A925DZA0-F1
#
_cell.length_a   1.000
_cell.length_b   1.000
_cell.length_c   1.000
_cell.angle_alpha   90.00
_cell.angle_beta   90.00
_cell.angle_gamma   90.00
#
_symmetry.space_group_name_H-M   'P 1'
#
loop_
_entity.id
_entity.type
_entity.pdbx_description
1 polymer ?
#
loop_
_entity_poly.entity_id
_entity_poly.type
_entity_poly.pdbx_seq_one_letter_code
_entity_poly.pdbx_strand_id
1 'polypeptide(L)'
;MMPLLVVVAVATAVVLVDSKKESPDLTTKTSDQEFGDEPTQQKTRQTVVPADIIDLKNWKLTLPIETQASGNPDEIKQPELSDYSNQNFFYPNLNNTGVIFRANAGGAATSGSNYSRSELREMRNNGTERASWSNMAGSHTMSITQAITSLPKVKAQVVAGQIHDAKDDVLMIRLENKRLFVEAGGKEIGLLDDKYKLGVMFKVDITATAQGIRVMYNG
;
A
#
# COMPACT_ATOMS: atom_id res chain seq x y z
N MET A 1 3.33 -6.10 30.40
CA MET A 1 4.04 -5.82 29.12
C MET A 1 2.95 -5.64 28.07
N MET A 2 2.67 -4.40 27.65
CA MET A 2 1.57 -4.10 26.73
C MET A 2 1.97 -4.49 25.29
N PRO A 3 1.07 -5.09 24.49
CA PRO A 3 1.38 -5.43 23.10
C PRO A 3 1.51 -4.15 22.28
N LEU A 4 2.58 -4.12 21.49
CA LEU A 4 3.07 -3.00 20.70
C LEU A 4 2.45 -3.08 19.31
N LEU A 5 1.47 -2.26 18.96
CA LEU A 5 0.74 -2.42 17.70
C LEU A 5 1.32 -1.54 16.57
N VAL A 6 1.38 -2.09 15.36
CA VAL A 6 1.96 -1.52 14.14
C VAL A 6 0.97 -1.76 13.00
N VAL A 7 0.57 -0.73 12.25
CA VAL A 7 -0.15 -0.96 10.99
C VAL A 7 0.85 -1.33 9.90
N VAL A 8 0.54 -2.38 9.14
CA VAL A 8 1.32 -2.76 7.96
C VAL A 8 0.31 -3.02 6.83
N ALA A 9 0.58 -2.60 5.61
CA ALA A 9 -0.28 -2.91 4.48
C ALA A 9 0.58 -3.54 3.41
N VAL A 10 0.28 -4.79 2.96
CA VAL A 10 0.65 -5.32 1.62
C VAL A 10 0.28 -6.77 1.29
N ALA A 11 -0.07 -6.95 0.01
CA ALA A 11 0.60 -7.73 -1.07
C ALA A 11 -0.37 -7.95 -2.24
N THR A 12 0.09 -7.67 -3.46
CA THR A 12 -0.67 -7.76 -4.73
C THR A 12 -2.03 -7.07 -4.72
N ALA A 13 -2.03 -5.79 -4.36
CA ALA A 13 -3.20 -4.94 -4.50
C ALA A 13 -2.86 -3.70 -5.34
N VAL A 14 -3.79 -3.28 -6.18
CA VAL A 14 -3.83 -1.92 -6.72
C VAL A 14 -4.51 -1.09 -5.66
N VAL A 15 -3.78 -0.22 -4.96
CA VAL A 15 -4.40 0.75 -4.06
C VAL A 15 -4.77 1.96 -4.91
N LEU A 16 -6.06 2.18 -5.16
CA LEU A 16 -6.57 3.42 -5.76
C LEU A 16 -6.92 4.38 -4.62
N VAL A 17 -6.32 5.56 -4.57
CA VAL A 17 -6.78 6.62 -3.66
C VAL A 17 -7.49 7.68 -4.50
N ASP A 18 -8.78 7.87 -4.22
CA ASP A 18 -9.57 8.95 -4.81
C ASP A 18 -9.15 10.28 -4.17
N SER A 19 -8.09 10.88 -4.70
CA SER A 19 -7.75 12.26 -4.38
C SER A 19 -8.64 13.17 -5.22
N LYS A 20 -9.74 13.66 -4.63
CA LYS A 20 -10.48 14.81 -5.19
C LYS A 20 -9.52 15.99 -5.32
N LYS A 21 -9.07 16.25 -6.54
CA LYS A 21 -8.50 17.54 -6.93
C LYS A 21 -9.28 18.03 -8.14
N GLU A 22 -10.13 19.02 -7.92
CA GLU A 22 -10.84 19.73 -8.99
C GLU A 22 -9.81 20.24 -10.01
N SER A 23 -10.08 19.95 -11.29
CA SER A 23 -9.35 20.54 -12.41
C SER A 23 -9.85 21.96 -12.64
N PRO A 24 -8.97 22.95 -12.89
CA PRO A 24 -9.43 24.23 -13.40
C PRO A 24 -9.84 24.07 -14.87
N ASP A 25 -11.06 24.53 -15.14
CA ASP A 25 -11.66 24.71 -16.46
C ASP A 25 -10.80 25.68 -17.30
N LEU A 26 -10.30 25.21 -18.45
CA LEU A 26 -9.61 26.07 -19.42
C LEU A 26 -10.54 26.35 -20.59
N THR A 27 -11.29 27.44 -20.47
CA THR A 27 -11.94 28.08 -21.61
C THR A 27 -10.88 28.68 -22.54
N THR A 28 -10.82 28.16 -23.76
CA THR A 28 -10.05 28.69 -24.89
C THR A 28 -10.53 30.06 -25.35
N LYS A 29 -9.61 31.02 -25.49
CA LYS A 29 -9.74 32.13 -26.44
C LYS A 29 -8.44 32.30 -27.22
N THR A 30 -8.60 32.31 -28.53
CA THR A 30 -7.60 32.44 -29.59
C THR A 30 -7.20 33.89 -29.82
N SER A 31 -5.91 34.17 -30.04
CA SER A 31 -5.45 35.24 -30.94
C SER A 31 -3.98 35.00 -31.34
N ASP A 32 -3.69 35.31 -32.61
CA ASP A 32 -2.50 34.92 -33.39
C ASP A 32 -1.19 35.72 -33.14
N GLN A 33 -0.11 35.14 -33.71
CA GLN A 33 1.25 35.69 -34.03
C GLN A 33 2.20 35.84 -32.82
N GLU A 34 3.49 35.46 -32.86
CA GLU A 34 4.51 35.65 -33.90
C GLU A 34 5.73 34.72 -33.66
N PHE A 35 6.51 34.43 -34.72
CA PHE A 35 7.66 33.52 -34.74
C PHE A 35 8.87 34.05 -33.95
N GLY A 36 9.36 33.27 -33.00
CA GLY A 36 10.68 33.44 -32.39
C GLY A 36 11.31 32.08 -32.06
N ASP A 37 12.46 31.79 -32.65
CA ASP A 37 13.30 30.63 -32.29
C ASP A 37 13.90 30.86 -30.89
N GLU A 38 13.20 30.42 -29.85
CA GLU A 38 13.80 30.11 -28.54
C GLU A 38 13.99 28.59 -28.40
N PRO A 39 15.10 28.12 -27.81
CA PRO A 39 15.24 26.72 -27.48
C PRO A 39 14.20 26.38 -26.42
N THR A 40 13.12 25.72 -26.86
CA THR A 40 12.10 25.17 -25.99
C THR A 40 12.77 24.18 -25.05
N GLN A 41 12.99 24.61 -23.81
CA GLN A 41 13.20 23.75 -22.67
C GLN A 41 11.98 22.82 -22.62
N GLN A 42 12.09 21.66 -23.26
CA GLN A 42 11.13 20.58 -23.12
C GLN A 42 11.12 20.24 -21.64
N LYS A 43 10.10 20.74 -20.93
CA LYS A 43 9.74 20.30 -19.59
C LYS A 43 9.57 18.79 -19.69
N THR A 44 10.62 18.06 -19.32
CA THR A 44 10.62 16.60 -19.24
C THR A 44 9.36 16.24 -18.47
N ARG A 45 8.51 15.38 -19.04
CA ARG A 45 7.38 14.86 -18.28
C ARG A 45 7.99 14.17 -17.06
N GLN A 46 7.85 14.81 -15.90
CA GLN A 46 8.21 14.22 -14.63
C GLN A 46 7.49 12.88 -14.57
N THR A 47 8.26 11.79 -14.52
CA THR A 47 7.72 10.44 -14.42
C THR A 47 6.94 10.37 -13.11
N VAL A 48 5.64 10.09 -13.19
CA VAL A 48 4.81 9.91 -11.99
C VAL A 48 5.40 8.78 -11.16
N VAL A 49 5.54 9.01 -9.87
CA VAL A 49 6.00 8.03 -8.88
C VAL A 49 4.85 7.67 -7.93
N PRO A 50 4.93 6.53 -7.22
CA PRO A 50 3.92 6.15 -6.24
C PRO A 50 3.60 7.23 -5.18
N ALA A 51 4.61 8.00 -4.76
CA ALA A 51 4.44 9.10 -3.81
C ALA A 51 3.58 10.26 -4.34
N ASP A 52 3.38 10.38 -5.66
CA ASP A 52 2.47 11.36 -6.25
C ASP A 52 1.00 10.93 -6.15
N ILE A 53 0.74 9.64 -5.88
CA ILE A 53 -0.61 9.03 -5.88
C ILE A 53 -1.09 8.79 -4.45
N ILE A 54 -0.21 8.32 -3.57
CA ILE A 54 -0.52 8.04 -2.16
C ILE A 54 0.49 8.74 -1.24
N ASP A 55 0.04 9.22 -0.07
CA ASP A 55 0.94 9.85 0.90
C ASP A 55 1.84 8.80 1.57
N LEU A 56 3.12 8.79 1.17
CA LEU A 56 4.15 7.89 1.69
C LEU A 56 4.98 8.48 2.82
N LYS A 57 4.67 9.70 3.30
CA LYS A 57 5.51 10.44 4.26
C LYS A 57 5.78 9.65 5.54
N ASN A 58 4.79 8.92 6.01
CA ASN A 58 4.85 8.10 7.22
C ASN A 58 4.85 6.62 6.86
N TRP A 59 5.64 6.22 5.87
CA TRP A 59 5.80 4.83 5.49
C TRP A 59 7.26 4.51 5.16
N LYS A 60 7.61 3.23 5.27
CA LYS A 60 8.74 2.64 4.56
C LYS A 60 8.22 1.50 3.68
N LEU A 61 8.95 1.18 2.62
CA LEU A 61 8.66 0.05 1.73
C LEU A 61 9.63 -1.10 2.00
N THR A 62 9.14 -2.33 2.09
CA THR A 62 9.96 -3.56 2.04
C THR A 62 9.73 -4.24 0.70
N LEU A 63 10.76 -4.69 0.00
CA LEU A 63 10.64 -5.32 -1.33
C LEU A 63 10.84 -6.84 -1.28
N PRO A 64 10.37 -7.59 -2.29
CA PRO A 64 10.54 -9.05 -2.33
C PRO A 64 11.90 -9.47 -2.91
N ILE A 65 12.90 -8.60 -2.79
CA ILE A 65 14.25 -8.76 -3.33
C ILE A 65 15.28 -8.42 -2.27
N GLU A 66 16.45 -9.00 -2.42
CA GLU A 66 17.63 -8.73 -1.61
C GLU A 66 18.75 -8.33 -2.57
N THR A 67 19.18 -7.08 -2.49
CA THR A 67 20.26 -6.52 -3.30
C THR A 67 21.38 -5.99 -2.40
N GLN A 68 22.08 -4.94 -2.80
CA GLN A 68 23.04 -4.23 -1.95
C GLN A 68 22.37 -3.10 -1.14
N ALA A 69 21.07 -2.85 -1.35
CA ALA A 69 20.33 -1.85 -0.59
C ALA A 69 20.18 -2.26 0.88
N SER A 70 19.92 -1.29 1.75
CA SER A 70 19.81 -1.55 3.18
C SER A 70 18.57 -2.36 3.53
N GLY A 71 18.69 -3.29 4.48
CA GLY A 71 17.60 -4.16 4.91
C GLY A 71 17.84 -5.61 4.50
N ASN A 72 17.05 -6.52 5.06
CA ASN A 72 16.98 -7.90 4.59
C ASN A 72 15.53 -8.40 4.79
N PRO A 73 14.67 -8.36 3.75
CA PRO A 73 14.88 -7.87 2.38
C PRO A 73 15.06 -6.35 2.29
N ASP A 74 15.33 -5.85 1.08
CA ASP A 74 15.55 -4.43 0.81
C ASP A 74 14.43 -3.56 1.39
N GLU A 75 14.80 -2.53 2.13
CA GLU A 75 13.90 -1.52 2.69
C GLU A 75 14.20 -0.13 2.10
N ILE A 76 13.18 0.50 1.51
CA ILE A 76 13.24 1.87 1.03
C ILE A 76 12.58 2.78 2.07
N LYS A 77 13.34 3.71 2.62
CA LYS A 77 12.89 4.65 3.67
C LYS A 77 12.85 6.07 3.12
N GLN A 78 12.22 6.96 3.86
CA GLN A 78 12.36 8.40 3.57
C GLN A 78 13.82 8.85 3.76
N PRO A 79 14.34 9.77 2.93
CA PRO A 79 13.62 10.47 1.84
C PRO A 79 13.54 9.71 0.50
N GLU A 80 14.29 8.62 0.32
CA GLU A 80 14.33 7.87 -0.95
C GLU A 80 12.94 7.37 -1.39
N LEU A 81 12.09 6.96 -0.45
CA LEU A 81 10.73 6.53 -0.81
C LEU A 81 9.89 7.63 -1.50
N SER A 82 10.23 8.91 -1.34
CA SER A 82 9.49 10.02 -1.95
C SER A 82 9.65 10.13 -3.47
N ASP A 83 10.69 9.55 -4.05
CA ASP A 83 10.92 9.48 -5.51
C ASP A 83 11.07 8.05 -6.04
N TYR A 84 10.96 7.05 -5.16
CA TYR A 84 11.18 5.65 -5.50
C TYR A 84 10.08 5.06 -6.38
N SER A 85 10.48 4.35 -7.44
CA SER A 85 9.62 3.50 -8.24
C SER A 85 10.39 2.28 -8.75
N ASN A 86 9.74 1.13 -8.75
CA ASN A 86 10.27 -0.14 -9.25
C ASN A 86 9.21 -0.85 -10.10
N GLN A 87 9.41 -0.88 -11.42
CA GLN A 87 8.46 -1.43 -12.39
C GLN A 87 8.09 -2.91 -12.18
N ASN A 88 8.88 -3.66 -11.41
CA ASN A 88 8.59 -5.05 -11.10
C ASN A 88 7.72 -5.20 -9.84
N PHE A 89 7.85 -4.31 -8.86
CA PHE A 89 7.36 -4.54 -7.50
C PHE A 89 6.52 -3.40 -6.93
N PHE A 90 6.82 -2.14 -7.26
CA PHE A 90 6.18 -0.97 -6.66
C PHE A 90 6.16 0.21 -7.64
N TYR A 91 5.05 0.42 -8.34
CA TYR A 91 4.98 1.40 -9.43
C TYR A 91 3.54 1.89 -9.66
N PRO A 92 3.32 3.07 -10.27
CA PRO A 92 1.98 3.52 -10.65
C PRO A 92 1.29 2.57 -11.63
N ASN A 93 -0.03 2.45 -11.52
CA ASN A 93 -0.83 1.81 -12.57
C ASN A 93 -0.81 2.66 -13.85
N LEU A 94 -1.26 2.09 -14.97
CA LEU A 94 -1.21 2.74 -16.29
C LEU A 94 -1.88 4.13 -16.33
N ASN A 95 -2.93 4.33 -15.51
CA ASN A 95 -3.72 5.56 -15.48
C ASN A 95 -3.28 6.54 -14.38
N ASN A 96 -2.22 6.23 -13.61
CA ASN A 96 -1.76 7.00 -12.45
C ASN A 96 -2.84 7.26 -11.38
N THR A 97 -3.79 6.35 -11.25
CA THR A 97 -4.87 6.43 -10.26
C THR A 97 -4.62 5.54 -9.05
N GLY A 98 -3.62 4.66 -9.11
CA GLY A 98 -3.24 3.79 -8.00
C GLY A 98 -1.82 3.27 -8.11
N VAL A 99 -1.38 2.62 -7.05
CA VAL A 99 -0.05 2.04 -6.94
C VAL A 99 -0.16 0.52 -6.98
N ILE A 100 0.63 -0.09 -7.86
CA ILE A 100 0.81 -1.54 -7.96
C ILE A 100 1.84 -1.99 -6.96
N PHE A 101 1.45 -2.92 -6.09
CA PHE A 101 2.36 -3.72 -5.28
C PHE A 101 2.45 -5.12 -5.86
N ARG A 102 3.65 -5.70 -5.99
CA ARG A 102 3.82 -7.08 -6.46
C ARG A 102 4.91 -7.79 -5.67
N ALA A 103 4.62 -9.01 -5.25
CA ALA A 103 5.59 -9.93 -4.69
C ALA A 103 5.50 -11.28 -5.39
N ASN A 104 6.64 -11.80 -5.84
CA ASN A 104 6.73 -13.12 -6.47
C ASN A 104 6.84 -14.20 -5.39
N ALA A 105 6.10 -15.30 -5.54
CA ALA A 105 6.34 -16.47 -4.70
C ALA A 105 7.81 -16.92 -4.80
N GLY A 106 8.45 -17.15 -3.64
CA GLY A 106 9.87 -17.48 -3.55
C GLY A 106 10.82 -16.28 -3.65
N GLY A 107 10.33 -15.04 -3.60
CA GLY A 107 11.17 -13.85 -3.42
C GLY A 107 11.83 -13.81 -2.03
N ALA A 108 12.71 -12.82 -1.83
CA ALA A 108 13.36 -12.60 -0.54
C ALA A 108 12.30 -12.33 0.56
N ALA A 109 12.55 -12.86 1.76
CA ALA A 109 11.63 -12.78 2.88
C ALA A 109 12.36 -12.32 4.15
N THR A 110 11.65 -11.58 4.99
CA THR A 110 12.14 -11.13 6.30
C THR A 110 12.37 -12.30 7.23
N SER A 111 13.40 -12.22 8.08
CA SER A 111 13.63 -13.17 9.16
C SER A 111 12.33 -13.51 9.91
N GLY A 112 12.01 -14.79 10.02
CA GLY A 112 10.78 -15.28 10.66
C GLY A 112 9.59 -15.46 9.74
N SER A 113 9.66 -15.06 8.46
CA SER A 113 8.64 -15.32 7.45
C SER A 113 9.20 -16.13 6.29
N ASN A 114 8.37 -17.02 5.73
CA ASN A 114 8.66 -17.73 4.48
C ASN A 114 8.01 -17.05 3.27
N TYR A 115 7.34 -15.91 3.46
CA TYR A 115 6.59 -15.21 2.43
C TYR A 115 7.22 -13.85 2.13
N SER A 116 7.57 -13.66 0.86
CA SER A 116 8.04 -12.39 0.30
C SER A 116 6.93 -11.35 0.28
N ARG A 117 7.30 -10.07 0.29
CA ARG A 117 6.35 -8.96 0.34
C ARG A 117 6.86 -7.76 -0.44
N SER A 118 5.96 -6.98 -1.04
CA SER A 118 6.25 -5.61 -1.49
C SER A 118 5.44 -4.69 -0.60
N GLU A 119 5.92 -4.52 0.65
CA GLU A 119 5.46 -4.05 1.97
C GLU A 119 5.36 -2.56 2.37
N LEU A 120 4.21 -1.89 2.56
CA LEU A 120 4.23 -0.63 3.33
C LEU A 120 4.14 -0.89 4.84
N ARG A 121 5.13 -0.38 5.59
CA ARG A 121 5.15 -0.42 7.05
C ARG A 121 4.98 0.99 7.61
N GLU A 122 3.96 1.19 8.45
CA GLU A 122 3.60 2.51 9.00
C GLU A 122 4.77 3.11 9.76
N MET A 123 5.16 4.34 9.51
CA MET A 123 6.22 5.05 10.21
C MET A 123 5.62 6.28 10.91
N ARG A 124 6.42 7.00 11.70
CA ARG A 124 6.06 8.28 12.28
C ARG A 124 7.20 9.27 12.09
N ASN A 125 6.97 10.52 12.48
CA ASN A 125 7.98 11.56 12.43
C ASN A 125 8.61 11.68 11.02
N ASN A 126 7.76 11.74 9.99
CA ASN A 126 8.14 11.83 8.59
C ASN A 126 9.01 10.65 8.12
N GLY A 127 8.65 9.43 8.52
CA GLY A 127 9.32 8.22 8.04
C GLY A 127 10.59 7.84 8.80
N THR A 128 11.05 8.67 9.75
CA THR A 128 12.32 8.47 10.46
C THR A 128 12.23 7.45 11.58
N GLU A 129 11.04 7.23 12.13
CA GLU A 129 10.84 6.36 13.28
C GLU A 129 9.75 5.33 13.03
N ARG A 130 9.89 4.17 13.66
CA ARG A 130 8.85 3.15 13.63
C ARG A 130 7.63 3.66 14.41
N ALA A 131 6.48 3.80 13.73
CA ALA A 131 5.18 3.87 14.39
C ALA A 131 4.98 2.67 15.32
N SER A 132 4.38 2.95 16.47
CA SER A 132 4.16 2.04 17.58
C SER A 132 3.09 2.68 18.43
N TRP A 133 1.96 2.02 18.60
CA TRP A 133 0.83 2.55 19.35
C TRP A 133 0.10 1.45 20.11
N SER A 134 -0.76 1.86 21.05
CA SER A 134 -1.63 0.96 21.82
C SER A 134 -3.06 1.32 21.52
N ASN A 135 -3.90 0.33 21.23
CA ASN A 135 -5.34 0.54 21.04
C ASN A 135 -6.05 0.99 22.32
N MET A 136 -5.41 0.83 23.49
CA MET A 136 -5.92 1.36 24.76
C MET A 136 -5.81 2.89 24.85
N ALA A 137 -5.01 3.52 23.98
CA ALA A 137 -4.78 4.96 23.96
C ALA A 137 -5.17 5.54 22.60
N GLY A 138 -6.32 6.19 22.53
CA GLY A 138 -6.83 6.84 21.32
C GLY A 138 -7.56 5.89 20.37
N SER A 139 -7.72 6.35 19.13
CA SER A 139 -8.33 5.62 18.02
C SER A 139 -7.37 5.63 16.85
N HIS A 140 -7.08 4.45 16.31
CA HIS A 140 -6.14 4.26 15.21
C HIS A 140 -6.90 3.68 14.04
N THR A 141 -6.94 4.39 12.92
CA THR A 141 -7.72 3.98 11.75
C THR A 141 -6.83 3.91 10.51
N MET A 142 -6.91 2.79 9.80
CA MET A 142 -6.40 2.64 8.44
C MET A 142 -7.56 2.43 7.48
N SER A 143 -7.59 3.23 6.41
CA SER A 143 -8.56 3.12 5.32
C SER A 143 -7.82 2.75 4.04
N ILE A 144 -8.25 1.67 3.37
CA ILE A 144 -7.66 1.21 2.12
C ILE A 144 -8.78 1.03 1.08
N THR A 145 -8.64 1.70 -0.07
CA THR A 145 -9.41 1.39 -1.27
C THR A 145 -8.50 0.68 -2.26
N GLN A 146 -8.84 -0.56 -2.59
CA GLN A 146 -7.94 -1.40 -3.36
C GLN A 146 -8.64 -2.49 -4.17
N ALA A 147 -7.92 -3.10 -5.10
CA ALA A 147 -8.29 -4.39 -5.68
C ALA A 147 -7.10 -5.35 -5.67
N ILE A 148 -7.34 -6.59 -5.25
CA ILE A 148 -6.42 -7.69 -5.47
C ILE A 148 -6.58 -8.16 -6.92
N THR A 149 -5.49 -8.13 -7.70
CA THR A 149 -5.52 -8.37 -9.15
C THR A 149 -4.91 -9.68 -9.60
N SER A 150 -4.16 -10.35 -8.73
CA SER A 150 -3.53 -11.64 -9.02
C SER A 150 -3.27 -12.42 -7.74
N LEU A 151 -3.15 -13.74 -7.87
CA LEU A 151 -2.80 -14.67 -6.79
C LEU A 151 -1.68 -15.62 -7.26
N PRO A 152 -0.86 -16.14 -6.34
CA PRO A 152 0.08 -17.20 -6.69
C PRO A 152 -0.65 -18.43 -7.21
N LYS A 153 -0.08 -19.10 -8.23
CA LYS A 153 -0.75 -20.21 -8.92
C LYS A 153 -0.97 -21.46 -8.06
N VAL A 154 0.00 -21.79 -7.20
CA VAL A 154 0.00 -23.04 -6.42
C VAL A 154 -0.76 -22.87 -5.10
N LYS A 155 -0.45 -21.80 -4.36
CA LYS A 155 -1.11 -21.45 -3.11
C LYS A 155 -1.72 -20.06 -3.28
N ALA A 156 -2.98 -20.05 -3.73
CA ALA A 156 -3.70 -18.85 -4.12
C ALA A 156 -4.16 -18.04 -2.89
N GLN A 157 -3.19 -17.48 -2.16
CA GLN A 157 -3.39 -16.74 -0.94
C GLN A 157 -2.61 -15.43 -0.97
N VAL A 158 -3.20 -14.37 -0.45
CA VAL A 158 -2.53 -13.08 -0.27
C VAL A 158 -3.13 -12.32 0.90
N VAL A 159 -2.29 -11.59 1.62
CA VAL A 159 -2.72 -10.60 2.63
C VAL A 159 -2.69 -9.22 1.96
N ALA A 160 -3.67 -8.37 2.23
CA ALA A 160 -3.85 -7.07 1.55
C ALA A 160 -4.09 -5.92 2.55
N GLY A 161 -3.67 -6.09 3.80
CA GLY A 161 -3.83 -5.10 4.86
C GLY A 161 -3.75 -5.80 6.20
N GLN A 162 -3.06 -5.21 7.16
CA GLN A 162 -2.85 -5.86 8.45
C GLN A 162 -2.57 -4.89 9.59
N ILE A 163 -2.73 -5.43 10.79
CA ILE A 163 -2.21 -4.89 12.03
C ILE A 163 -1.28 -5.95 12.59
N HIS A 164 -0.04 -5.58 12.88
CA HIS A 164 1.01 -6.46 13.38
C HIS A 164 1.53 -5.92 14.71
N ASP A 165 1.95 -6.77 15.66
CA ASP A 165 2.56 -6.30 16.91
C ASP A 165 4.08 -6.57 16.99
N ALA A 166 4.72 -6.55 18.17
CA ALA A 166 6.14 -6.91 18.27
C ALA A 166 6.42 -8.40 18.01
N LYS A 167 5.40 -9.24 18.14
CA LYS A 167 5.49 -10.70 18.09
C LYS A 167 4.99 -11.23 16.75
N ASP A 168 3.79 -10.85 16.35
CA ASP A 168 3.10 -11.45 15.20
C ASP A 168 1.94 -10.60 14.67
N ASP A 169 1.30 -11.06 13.60
CA ASP A 169 0.08 -10.49 13.06
C ASP A 169 -1.07 -10.54 14.08
N VAL A 170 -1.67 -9.38 14.33
CA VAL A 170 -2.88 -9.24 15.18
C VAL A 170 -4.15 -9.37 14.34
N LEU A 171 -4.15 -8.79 13.14
CA LEU A 171 -5.28 -8.85 12.21
C LEU A 171 -4.78 -8.76 10.78
N MET A 172 -5.33 -9.56 9.88
CA MET A 172 -5.04 -9.52 8.44
C MET A 172 -6.33 -9.49 7.62
N ILE A 173 -6.34 -8.73 6.54
CA ILE A 173 -7.31 -8.81 5.45
C ILE A 173 -6.72 -9.79 4.43
N ARG A 174 -7.31 -10.98 4.34
CA ARG A 174 -6.75 -12.11 3.61
C ARG A 174 -7.69 -12.57 2.52
N LEU A 175 -7.16 -12.80 1.33
CA LEU A 175 -7.85 -13.47 0.25
C LEU A 175 -7.27 -14.87 0.09
N GLU A 176 -8.12 -15.89 0.16
CA GLU A 176 -7.78 -17.25 -0.24
C GLU A 176 -8.74 -17.74 -1.32
N ASN A 177 -8.18 -18.08 -2.48
CA ASN A 177 -8.94 -18.38 -3.68
C ASN A 177 -9.89 -17.23 -4.06
N LYS A 178 -11.16 -17.31 -3.64
CA LYS A 178 -12.19 -16.29 -3.85
C LYS A 178 -12.76 -15.74 -2.55
N ARG A 179 -12.34 -16.26 -1.39
CA ARG A 179 -12.83 -15.86 -0.08
C ARG A 179 -11.95 -14.75 0.45
N LEU A 180 -12.48 -13.53 0.50
CA LEU A 180 -11.89 -12.40 1.19
C LEU A 180 -12.44 -12.37 2.61
N PHE A 181 -11.57 -12.39 3.61
CA PHE A 181 -11.94 -12.46 5.01
C PHE A 181 -10.93 -11.76 5.91
N VAL A 182 -11.32 -11.57 7.17
CA VAL A 182 -10.47 -11.10 8.26
C VAL A 182 -9.92 -12.32 9.00
N GLU A 183 -8.60 -12.38 9.14
CA GLU A 183 -7.90 -13.37 9.95
C GLU A 183 -7.35 -12.70 11.23
N ALA A 184 -7.48 -13.37 12.37
CA ALA A 184 -6.81 -12.98 13.62
C ALA A 184 -6.38 -14.22 14.40
N GLY A 185 -5.14 -14.24 14.89
CA GLY A 185 -4.58 -15.41 15.59
C GLY A 185 -4.60 -16.69 14.76
N GLY A 186 -4.37 -16.58 13.44
CA GLY A 186 -4.37 -17.70 12.50
C GLY A 186 -5.75 -18.32 12.21
N LYS A 187 -6.85 -17.63 12.54
CA LYS A 187 -8.22 -18.09 12.28
C LYS A 187 -9.00 -17.04 11.51
N GLU A 188 -9.84 -17.50 10.57
CA GLU A 188 -10.89 -16.67 9.98
C GLU A 188 -11.86 -16.23 11.08
N ILE A 189 -12.00 -14.92 11.28
CA ILE A 189 -12.90 -14.32 12.28
C ILE A 189 -14.06 -13.52 11.67
N GLY A 190 -14.03 -13.26 10.36
CA GLY A 190 -15.11 -12.56 9.68
C GLY A 190 -14.98 -12.61 8.16
N LEU A 191 -15.99 -13.14 7.48
CA LEU A 191 -16.06 -13.14 6.02
C LEU A 191 -16.41 -11.73 5.50
N LEU A 192 -15.68 -11.25 4.49
CA LEU A 192 -15.95 -9.98 3.83
C LEU A 192 -16.65 -10.19 2.47
N ASP A 193 -16.17 -11.14 1.68
CA ASP A 193 -16.74 -11.54 0.39
C ASP A 193 -16.39 -13.01 0.11
N ASP A 194 -17.38 -13.89 -0.09
CA ASP A 194 -17.16 -15.31 -0.37
C ASP A 194 -16.79 -15.61 -1.83
N LYS A 195 -16.96 -14.63 -2.71
CA LYS A 195 -16.84 -14.76 -4.16
C LYS A 195 -16.14 -13.56 -4.78
N TYR A 196 -15.15 -13.03 -4.07
CA TYR A 196 -14.32 -11.92 -4.53
C TYR A 196 -13.77 -12.20 -5.93
N LYS A 197 -13.97 -11.24 -6.83
CA LYS A 197 -13.49 -11.30 -8.20
C LYS A 197 -12.23 -10.44 -8.30
N LEU A 198 -11.13 -11.02 -8.79
CA LEU A 198 -9.89 -10.29 -9.01
C LEU A 198 -10.15 -9.03 -9.85
N GLY A 199 -9.52 -7.92 -9.46
CA GLY A 199 -9.68 -6.60 -10.09
C GLY A 199 -10.90 -5.80 -9.66
N VAL A 200 -11.83 -6.38 -8.88
CA VAL A 200 -12.95 -5.61 -8.30
C VAL A 200 -12.45 -4.79 -7.13
N MET A 201 -12.68 -3.48 -7.20
CA MET A 201 -12.36 -2.55 -6.12
C MET A 201 -13.22 -2.82 -4.89
N PHE A 202 -12.59 -2.71 -3.72
CA PHE A 202 -13.25 -2.73 -2.44
C PHE A 202 -12.58 -1.74 -1.48
N LYS A 203 -13.35 -1.27 -0.51
CA LYS A 203 -12.85 -0.44 0.59
C LYS A 203 -12.85 -1.25 1.88
N VAL A 204 -11.76 -1.18 2.63
CA VAL A 204 -11.70 -1.64 4.02
C VAL A 204 -11.29 -0.50 4.94
N ASP A 205 -12.03 -0.32 6.03
CA ASP A 205 -11.64 0.54 7.15
C ASP A 205 -11.36 -0.34 8.37
N ILE A 206 -10.15 -0.26 8.92
CA ILE A 206 -9.73 -0.97 10.13
C ILE A 206 -9.53 0.05 11.23
N THR A 207 -10.33 -0.01 12.29
CA THR A 207 -10.29 0.92 13.42
C THR A 207 -10.01 0.18 14.71
N ALA A 208 -8.86 0.45 15.33
CA ALA A 208 -8.47 -0.09 16.62
C ALA A 208 -8.70 0.95 17.73
N THR A 209 -9.46 0.53 18.74
CA THR A 209 -9.81 1.34 19.93
C THR A 209 -9.73 0.49 21.19
N ALA A 210 -10.04 1.09 22.33
CA ALA A 210 -10.06 0.39 23.59
C ALA A 210 -11.14 -0.72 23.65
N GLN A 211 -12.17 -0.61 22.82
CA GLN A 211 -13.26 -1.57 22.72
C GLN A 211 -12.94 -2.77 21.81
N GLY A 212 -11.83 -2.72 21.09
CA GLY A 212 -11.40 -3.75 20.15
C GLY A 212 -11.08 -3.19 18.77
N ILE A 213 -10.96 -4.09 17.80
CA ILE A 213 -10.70 -3.76 16.40
C ILE A 213 -11.97 -3.98 15.60
N ARG A 214 -12.43 -2.95 14.90
CA ARG A 214 -13.54 -3.01 13.94
C ARG A 214 -12.98 -3.04 12.53
N VAL A 215 -13.53 -3.91 11.69
CA VAL A 215 -13.30 -3.91 10.24
C VAL A 215 -14.62 -3.63 9.55
N MET A 216 -14.65 -2.64 8.66
CA MET A 216 -15.78 -2.34 7.78
C MET A 216 -15.37 -2.64 6.34
N TYR A 217 -16.30 -3.16 5.54
CA TYR A 217 -16.09 -3.52 4.14
C TYR A 217 -17.15 -2.85 3.27
N ASN A 218 -16.71 -1.97 2.36
CA ASN A 218 -17.56 -1.16 1.48
C ASN A 218 -18.57 -0.21 2.18
N GLY A 219 -18.28 0.20 3.42
CA GLY A 219 -19.13 1.09 4.22
C GLY A 219 -19.87 0.36 5.32
#